data_AF-A0A6G9FNX8-F1
#
_entry.id   AF-A0A6G9FNX8-F1
#
_cell.length_a   1.000
_cell.length_b   1.000
_cell.length_c   1.000
_cell.angle_alpha   90.00
_cell.angle_beta   90.00
_cell.angle_gamma   90.00
#
_symmetry.space_group_name_H-M   'P 1'
#
loop_
_entity.id
_entity.type
_entity.pdbx_description
1 polymer ?
#
loop_
_entity_poly.entity_id
_entity_poly.type
_entity_poly.pdbx_seq_one_letter_code
_entity_poly.pdbx_strand_id
1 'polypeptide(L)'
;MTTRDTDLQAICDTCLTAITDGEGHVWIDQDLTRRAARRQQGQPTDWDDSDDIKGITVDGGIPWNTTHTACAPQKPAWAYAIPVERINTWPAFLHWTAHLMNKGWVEVTNWDMFILQSVEPQRGAVSGLRPARPQDLEFRGVGS
;
A
#
# COMPACT_ATOMS: atom_id res chain seq x y z
N MET A 1 12.45 25.63 10.75
CA MET A 1 11.72 24.43 10.26
C MET A 1 12.46 23.22 10.80
N THR A 2 11.90 22.55 11.79
CA THR A 2 12.39 21.27 12.29
C THR A 2 12.10 20.23 11.21
N THR A 3 13.14 19.67 10.60
CA THR A 3 13.00 18.50 9.73
C THR A 3 12.32 17.41 10.55
N ARG A 4 11.15 16.95 10.10
CA ARG A 4 10.50 15.79 10.71
C ARG A 4 11.41 14.60 10.43
N ASP A 5 11.91 13.93 11.47
CA ASP A 5 12.62 12.67 11.28
C ASP A 5 11.59 11.65 10.76
N THR A 6 11.73 11.29 9.48
CA THR A 6 10.93 10.25 8.83
C THR A 6 11.68 8.94 8.93
N ASP A 7 11.10 7.97 9.65
CA ASP A 7 11.70 6.63 9.78
C ASP A 7 11.43 5.77 8.55
N LEU A 8 10.50 6.19 7.68
CA LEU A 8 10.15 5.51 6.44
C LEU A 8 10.37 6.42 5.22
N GLN A 9 10.90 5.86 4.16
CA GLN A 9 11.03 6.45 2.84
C GLN A 9 10.10 5.76 1.86
N ALA A 10 9.30 6.56 1.14
CA ALA A 10 8.50 6.07 0.03
C ALA A 10 9.31 6.10 -1.27
N ILE A 11 9.38 4.99 -1.99
CA ILE A 11 10.04 4.85 -3.28
C ILE A 11 8.98 4.57 -4.33
N CYS A 12 8.95 5.35 -5.41
CA CYS A 12 7.93 5.22 -6.43
C CYS A 12 8.08 3.92 -7.23
N ASP A 13 6.97 3.20 -7.43
CA ASP A 13 6.90 1.97 -8.22
C ASP A 13 7.17 2.19 -9.72
N THR A 14 7.02 3.42 -10.21
CA THR A 14 7.17 3.75 -11.63
C THR A 14 8.57 4.25 -11.98
N CYS A 15 9.06 5.27 -11.27
CA CYS A 15 10.35 5.90 -11.58
C CYS A 15 11.49 5.45 -10.65
N LEU A 16 11.19 4.67 -9.61
CA LEU A 16 12.14 4.15 -8.62
C LEU A 16 12.92 5.23 -7.86
N THR A 17 12.40 6.46 -7.81
CA THR A 17 12.99 7.54 -7.02
C THR A 17 12.17 7.79 -5.75
N ALA A 18 12.80 8.43 -4.75
CA ALA A 18 12.15 8.80 -3.51
C ALA A 18 10.99 9.79 -3.75
N ILE A 19 9.90 9.59 -3.04
CA ILE A 19 8.74 10.49 -3.01
C ILE A 19 8.88 11.35 -1.76
N THR A 20 8.91 12.68 -1.94
CA THR A 20 8.93 13.61 -0.80
C THR A 20 7.52 13.98 -0.36
N ASP A 21 7.42 14.62 0.80
CA ASP A 21 6.14 15.07 1.38
C ASP A 21 5.35 15.93 0.38
N GLY A 22 4.07 15.59 0.18
CA GLY A 22 3.18 16.29 -0.75
C GLY A 22 3.33 15.90 -2.23
N GLU A 23 4.30 15.04 -2.58
CA GLU A 23 4.55 14.69 -3.99
C GLU A 23 3.93 13.37 -4.43
N GLY A 24 3.40 12.56 -3.52
CA GLY A 24 2.84 11.27 -3.89
C GLY A 24 2.04 10.56 -2.80
N HIS A 25 1.64 9.34 -3.13
CA HIS A 25 0.63 8.61 -2.38
C HIS A 25 0.92 7.10 -2.37
N VAL A 26 0.49 6.45 -1.29
CA VAL A 26 0.22 5.01 -1.25
C VAL A 26 -1.28 4.82 -1.56
N TRP A 27 -1.64 4.07 -2.60
CA TRP A 27 -3.01 4.02 -3.10
C TRP A 27 -3.42 2.68 -3.68
N ILE A 28 -4.74 2.48 -3.77
CA ILE A 28 -5.36 1.30 -4.36
C ILE A 28 -6.64 1.69 -5.11
N ASP A 29 -7.00 0.92 -6.14
CA ASP A 29 -8.29 1.08 -6.81
C ASP A 29 -9.44 0.66 -5.86
N GLN A 30 -10.15 1.65 -5.33
CA GLN A 30 -11.21 1.40 -4.36
C GLN A 30 -12.44 0.73 -4.97
N ASP A 31 -12.72 0.99 -6.26
CA ASP A 31 -13.89 0.40 -6.88
C ASP A 31 -13.66 -1.08 -7.15
N LEU A 32 -12.46 -1.42 -7.66
CA LEU A 32 -12.04 -2.80 -7.85
C LEU A 32 -12.06 -3.59 -6.53
N THR A 33 -11.54 -3.03 -5.44
CA THR A 33 -11.55 -3.69 -4.11
C THR A 33 -12.96 -3.89 -3.57
N ARG A 34 -13.85 -2.92 -3.73
CA ARG A 34 -15.26 -3.08 -3.33
C ARG A 34 -15.97 -4.16 -4.14
N ARG A 35 -15.74 -4.23 -5.45
CA ARG A 35 -16.30 -5.28 -6.32
C ARG A 35 -15.80 -6.67 -5.90
N ALA A 36 -14.49 -6.81 -5.69
CA ALA A 36 -13.89 -8.07 -5.23
C ALA A 36 -14.43 -8.50 -3.85
N ALA A 37 -14.54 -7.57 -2.90
CA ALA A 37 -15.09 -7.87 -1.57
C ALA A 37 -16.56 -8.32 -1.61
N ARG A 38 -17.40 -7.66 -2.43
CA ARG A 38 -18.81 -8.07 -2.62
C ARG A 38 -18.93 -9.49 -3.18
N ARG A 39 -18.06 -9.85 -4.14
CA ARG A 39 -18.03 -11.21 -4.72
C ARG A 39 -17.61 -12.25 -3.69
N GLN A 40 -16.60 -11.97 -2.87
CA GLN A 40 -16.19 -12.88 -1.79
C GLN A 40 -17.32 -13.12 -0.78
N GLN A 41 -18.21 -12.13 -0.58
CA GLN A 41 -19.39 -12.22 0.27
C GLN A 41 -20.62 -12.84 -0.43
N GLY A 42 -20.48 -13.31 -1.68
CA GLY A 42 -21.58 -13.93 -2.43
C GLY A 42 -22.70 -12.97 -2.85
N GLN A 43 -22.45 -11.66 -2.84
CA GLN A 43 -23.44 -10.68 -3.28
C GLN A 43 -23.54 -10.64 -4.82
N PRO A 44 -24.75 -10.52 -5.40
CA PRO A 44 -24.91 -10.34 -6.83
C PRO A 44 -24.17 -9.08 -7.29
N THR A 45 -23.30 -9.21 -8.28
CA THR A 45 -22.77 -8.07 -9.02
C THR A 45 -23.55 -7.97 -10.33
N ASP A 46 -24.25 -6.85 -10.56
CA ASP A 46 -25.11 -6.62 -11.73
C ASP A 46 -24.38 -6.60 -13.10
N TRP A 47 -23.09 -6.93 -13.12
CA TRP A 47 -22.19 -6.84 -14.28
C TRP A 47 -21.28 -8.07 -14.35
N ASP A 48 -21.22 -8.70 -15.53
CA ASP A 48 -20.37 -9.86 -15.86
C ASP A 48 -18.90 -9.43 -16.10
N ASP A 49 -18.26 -8.84 -15.08
CA ASP A 49 -16.82 -8.50 -15.07
C ASP A 49 -16.00 -9.71 -14.57
N SER A 50 -16.31 -10.91 -15.05
CA SER A 50 -15.70 -12.14 -14.52
C SER A 50 -14.24 -12.32 -14.97
N ASP A 51 -13.84 -11.72 -16.09
CA ASP A 51 -12.49 -11.85 -16.65
C ASP A 51 -11.46 -10.87 -16.03
N ASP A 52 -11.82 -9.60 -15.77
CA ASP A 52 -10.88 -8.60 -15.25
C ASP A 52 -10.40 -8.89 -13.81
N ILE A 53 -11.28 -9.47 -12.98
CA ILE A 53 -10.94 -9.78 -11.59
C ILE A 53 -10.22 -11.13 -11.46
N LYS A 54 -10.56 -12.13 -12.30
CA LYS A 54 -9.87 -13.44 -12.28
C LYS A 54 -8.39 -13.32 -12.62
N GLY A 55 -8.00 -12.40 -13.49
CA GLY A 55 -6.61 -12.14 -13.85
C GLY A 55 -5.78 -11.45 -12.74
N ILE A 56 -6.44 -10.72 -11.83
CA ILE A 56 -5.78 -9.97 -10.73
C ILE A 56 -5.65 -10.83 -9.46
N THR A 57 -6.53 -11.82 -9.27
CA THR A 57 -6.58 -12.67 -8.06
C THR A 57 -5.61 -13.86 -8.09
N VAL A 58 -4.72 -13.98 -9.07
CA VAL A 58 -3.74 -15.07 -9.12
C VAL A 58 -2.59 -14.71 -8.16
N ASP A 59 -2.70 -15.21 -6.93
CA ASP A 59 -1.67 -15.33 -5.88
C ASP A 59 -1.24 -14.08 -5.07
N GLY A 60 -1.90 -12.92 -5.20
CA GLY A 60 -1.46 -11.72 -4.45
C GLY A 60 -2.51 -10.77 -3.89
N GLY A 61 -3.78 -10.85 -4.31
CA GLY A 61 -4.78 -9.81 -4.00
C GLY A 61 -4.56 -8.51 -4.80
N ILE A 62 -5.50 -7.58 -4.70
CA ILE A 62 -5.43 -6.31 -5.45
C ILE A 62 -4.24 -5.46 -4.92
N PRO A 63 -3.34 -4.98 -5.80
CA PRO A 63 -2.11 -4.35 -5.36
C PRO A 63 -2.30 -2.93 -4.84
N TRP A 64 -1.67 -2.65 -3.70
CA TRP A 64 -1.33 -1.31 -3.26
C TRP A 64 -0.12 -0.80 -4.06
N ASN A 65 -0.18 0.48 -4.43
CA ASN A 65 0.83 1.16 -5.24
C ASN A 65 1.39 2.34 -4.47
N THR A 66 2.68 2.62 -4.62
CA THR A 66 3.39 3.77 -4.08
C THR A 66 3.92 4.60 -5.24
N THR A 67 3.37 5.79 -5.48
CA THR A 67 3.72 6.58 -6.68
C THR A 67 3.76 8.08 -6.42
N HIS A 68 4.66 8.79 -7.10
CA HIS A 68 4.50 10.24 -7.26
C HIS A 68 3.17 10.54 -7.96
N THR A 69 2.61 11.72 -7.70
CA THR A 69 1.39 12.21 -8.37
C THR A 69 1.58 12.25 -9.89
N ALA A 70 2.74 12.72 -10.36
CA ALA A 70 3.07 12.76 -11.79
C ALA A 70 3.28 11.37 -12.41
N CYS A 71 3.68 10.37 -11.62
CA CYS A 71 3.91 9.00 -12.06
C CYS A 71 2.63 8.15 -12.06
N ALA A 72 1.49 8.72 -11.66
CA ALA A 72 0.23 8.00 -11.51
C ALA A 72 -0.87 8.49 -12.48
N PRO A 73 -0.61 8.62 -13.80
CA PRO A 73 -1.61 9.13 -14.75
C PRO A 73 -2.84 8.21 -14.86
N GLN A 74 -2.67 6.92 -14.52
CA GLN A 74 -3.73 5.91 -14.51
C GLN A 74 -4.47 5.82 -13.17
N LYS A 75 -4.05 6.56 -12.13
CA LYS A 75 -4.68 6.48 -10.81
C LYS A 75 -6.11 7.01 -10.90
N PRO A 76 -7.14 6.18 -10.62
CA PRO A 76 -8.51 6.63 -10.70
C PRO A 76 -8.80 7.76 -9.70
N ALA A 77 -9.76 8.63 -10.04
CA ALA A 77 -10.20 9.71 -9.15
C ALA A 77 -10.82 9.16 -7.85
N TRP A 78 -11.38 7.95 -7.88
CA TRP A 78 -11.95 7.23 -6.75
C TRP A 78 -10.96 6.33 -6.01
N ALA A 79 -9.67 6.35 -6.37
CA ALA A 79 -8.67 5.58 -5.64
C ALA A 79 -8.66 5.95 -4.16
N TYR A 80 -8.56 4.94 -3.28
CA TYR A 80 -8.27 5.19 -1.88
C TYR A 80 -6.78 5.49 -1.78
N ALA A 81 -6.43 6.70 -1.33
CA ALA A 81 -5.05 7.19 -1.32
C ALA A 81 -4.67 7.77 0.03
N ILE A 82 -3.47 7.42 0.48
CA ILE A 82 -2.82 7.93 1.67
C ILE A 82 -1.63 8.78 1.22
N PRO A 83 -1.63 10.10 1.46
CA PRO A 83 -0.47 10.95 1.18
C PRO A 83 0.77 10.46 1.92
N VAL A 84 1.94 10.51 1.28
CA VAL A 84 3.20 9.99 1.84
C VAL A 84 3.53 10.62 3.19
N GLU A 85 3.35 11.94 3.34
CA GLU A 85 3.59 12.69 4.58
C GLU A 85 2.70 12.29 5.76
N ARG A 86 1.66 11.48 5.50
CA ARG A 86 0.74 10.95 6.50
C ARG A 86 1.04 9.51 6.91
N ILE A 87 2.01 8.85 6.28
CA ILE A 87 2.32 7.42 6.52
C ILE A 87 3.83 7.14 6.65
N ASN A 88 4.70 8.10 6.34
CA ASN A 88 6.17 7.94 6.30
C ASN A 88 6.87 7.94 7.68
N THR A 89 6.19 7.53 8.74
CA THR A 89 6.80 7.23 10.05
C THR A 89 6.24 5.91 10.58
N TRP A 90 7.00 5.18 11.41
CA TRP A 90 6.51 3.92 11.96
C TRP A 90 5.18 4.04 12.72
N PRO A 91 4.97 5.04 13.62
CA PRO A 91 3.69 5.21 14.29
C PRO A 91 2.55 5.52 13.32
N ALA A 92 2.81 6.30 12.27
CA ALA A 92 1.80 6.62 11.26
C ALA A 92 1.45 5.39 10.42
N PHE A 93 2.45 4.60 10.01
CA PHE A 93 2.26 3.36 9.27
C PHE A 93 1.44 2.34 10.07
N LEU A 94 1.78 2.13 11.36
CA LEU A 94 1.01 1.25 12.25
C LEU A 94 -0.43 1.73 12.46
N HIS A 95 -0.63 3.04 12.64
CA HIS A 95 -1.97 3.62 12.73
C HIS A 95 -2.79 3.34 11.46
N TRP A 96 -2.22 3.56 10.27
CA TRP A 96 -2.90 3.26 9.01
C TRP A 96 -3.20 1.78 8.84
N THR A 97 -2.27 0.90 9.21
CA THR A 97 -2.52 -0.54 9.23
C THR A 97 -3.72 -0.89 10.11
N ALA A 98 -3.77 -0.40 11.35
CA ALA A 98 -4.92 -0.63 12.22
C ALA A 98 -6.21 -0.01 11.66
N HIS A 99 -6.13 1.17 11.03
CA HIS A 99 -7.28 1.80 10.37
C HIS A 99 -7.82 0.94 9.22
N LEU A 100 -6.93 0.38 8.41
CA LEU A 100 -7.27 -0.44 7.25
C LEU A 100 -7.80 -1.82 7.64
N MET A 101 -7.30 -2.43 8.71
CA MET A 101 -7.84 -3.68 9.26
C MET A 101 -9.33 -3.59 9.63
N ASN A 102 -9.83 -2.39 9.92
CA ASN A 102 -11.27 -2.17 10.17
C ASN A 102 -12.10 -2.00 8.88
N LYS A 103 -11.49 -2.16 7.70
CA LYS A 103 -12.18 -2.07 6.41
C LYS A 103 -12.36 -3.48 5.85
N GLY A 104 -13.60 -3.95 5.75
CA GLY A 104 -13.90 -5.29 5.23
C GLY A 104 -13.47 -5.54 3.77
N TRP A 105 -13.01 -4.52 3.05
CA TRP A 105 -12.43 -4.68 1.71
C TRP A 105 -10.90 -4.84 1.73
N VAL A 106 -10.22 -4.66 2.87
CA VAL A 106 -8.75 -4.81 2.92
C VAL A 106 -8.31 -6.25 2.71
N GLU A 107 -9.16 -7.22 3.06
CA GLU A 107 -8.90 -8.66 2.97
C GLU A 107 -8.72 -9.17 1.53
N VAL A 108 -9.21 -8.43 0.54
CA VAL A 108 -9.03 -8.76 -0.89
C VAL A 108 -7.83 -8.05 -1.52
N THR A 109 -7.01 -7.38 -0.73
CA THR A 109 -5.84 -6.59 -1.16
C THR A 109 -4.55 -7.24 -0.71
N ASN A 110 -3.43 -6.82 -1.30
CA ASN A 110 -2.10 -7.27 -0.88
C ASN A 110 -1.51 -6.46 0.30
N TRP A 111 -2.35 -5.86 1.15
CA TRP A 111 -1.88 -4.97 2.23
C TRP A 111 -0.95 -5.68 3.21
N ASP A 112 -1.20 -6.96 3.49
CA ASP A 112 -0.34 -7.83 4.29
C ASP A 112 1.06 -7.96 3.65
N MET A 113 1.12 -8.25 2.35
CA MET A 113 2.37 -8.31 1.59
C MET A 113 3.06 -6.95 1.53
N PHE A 114 2.32 -5.85 1.40
CA PHE A 114 2.85 -4.50 1.46
C PHE A 114 3.53 -4.21 2.81
N ILE A 115 2.92 -4.63 3.92
CA ILE A 115 3.53 -4.55 5.27
C ILE A 115 4.81 -5.38 5.34
N LEU A 116 4.75 -6.65 4.94
CA LEU A 116 5.89 -7.55 4.99
C LEU A 116 7.07 -7.02 4.17
N GLN A 117 6.81 -6.50 2.97
CA GLN A 117 7.84 -5.87 2.13
C GLN A 117 8.45 -4.62 2.78
N SER A 118 7.66 -3.87 3.57
CA SER A 118 8.12 -2.68 4.29
C SER A 118 9.01 -3.04 5.50
N VAL A 119 8.73 -4.14 6.20
CA VAL A 119 9.48 -4.58 7.39
C VAL A 119 10.57 -5.62 7.10
N GLU A 120 10.58 -6.22 5.90
CA GLU A 120 11.60 -7.17 5.44
C GLU A 120 12.27 -6.70 4.13
N PRO A 121 12.98 -5.55 4.12
CA PRO A 121 13.53 -4.97 2.90
C PRO A 121 14.57 -5.86 2.20
N GLN A 122 15.17 -6.83 2.88
CA GLN A 122 16.08 -7.80 2.26
C GLN A 122 15.36 -8.85 1.39
N ARG A 123 14.05 -9.02 1.62
CA ARG A 123 13.16 -9.92 0.88
C ARG A 123 12.14 -9.17 0.03
N GLY A 124 12.00 -7.85 0.26
CA GLY A 124 11.01 -6.98 -0.38
C GLY A 124 11.42 -6.40 -1.73
N ALA A 125 10.44 -5.77 -2.39
CA ALA A 125 10.59 -5.08 -3.67
C ALA A 125 11.53 -3.85 -3.58
N VAL A 126 12.02 -3.39 -4.73
CA VAL A 126 12.90 -2.20 -4.81
C VAL A 126 12.14 -0.91 -4.45
N SER A 127 10.82 -0.90 -4.64
CA SER A 127 9.91 0.23 -4.40
C SER A 127 8.97 0.02 -3.20
N GLY A 128 8.07 0.97 -2.93
CA GLY A 128 7.14 0.93 -1.81
C GLY A 128 7.57 1.78 -0.60
N LEU A 129 6.97 1.53 0.57
CA LEU A 129 7.41 2.13 1.84
C LEU A 129 8.53 1.28 2.45
N ARG A 130 9.63 1.92 2.85
CA ARG A 130 10.82 1.23 3.36
C ARG A 130 11.42 1.98 4.53
N PRO A 131 12.21 1.35 5.41
CA PRO A 131 12.94 2.06 6.43
C PRO A 131 13.92 3.03 5.79
N ALA A 132 13.94 4.28 6.28
CA ALA A 132 14.87 5.29 5.80
C ALA A 132 16.33 4.93 6.14
N ARG A 133 16.55 4.17 7.23
CA ARG A 133 17.85 3.64 7.60
C ARG A 133 17.72 2.12 7.81
N PRO A 134 18.58 1.28 7.19
CA PRO A 134 18.51 -0.18 7.34
C PRO A 134 18.55 -0.66 8.81
N GLN A 135 19.28 0.07 9.65
CA GLN A 135 19.42 -0.18 11.10
C GLN A 135 18.13 0.05 11.90
N ASP A 136 17.13 0.77 11.36
CA ASP A 136 15.85 0.99 12.04
C ASP A 136 15.02 -0.32 12.16
N LEU A 137 15.40 -1.36 11.40
CA LEU A 137 14.84 -2.71 11.52
C LEU A 137 15.75 -3.70 12.26
N GLU A 138 16.97 -3.32 12.64
CA GLU A 138 17.91 -4.21 13.35
C GLU A 138 17.52 -4.43 14.83
N PHE A 139 16.24 -4.25 15.17
CA PHE A 139 15.72 -4.58 16.48
C PHE A 139 15.76 -6.12 16.68
N ARG A 140 16.86 -6.61 17.26
CA ARG A 140 17.11 -8.03 17.60
C ARG A 140 16.18 -8.60 18.69
N GLY A 141 14.91 -8.19 18.75
CA GLY A 141 14.07 -8.41 19.93
C GLY A 141 12.57 -8.51 19.71
N VAL A 142 12.08 -8.85 18.51
CA VAL A 142 10.66 -9.19 18.33
C VAL A 142 10.52 -10.71 18.15
N GLY A 143 10.11 -11.39 19.22
CA GLY A 143 9.58 -12.76 19.16
C GLY A 143 10.57 -13.93 19.32
N SER A 144 11.45 -13.88 20.33
CA SER A 144 12.03 -15.12 20.90
C SER A 144 11.11 -15.77 21.91
#